data_AF-A0A2T6D3P7-F1
#
_entry.id   AF-A0A2T6D3P7-F1
#
_cell.length_a   1.000
_cell.length_b   1.000
_cell.length_c   1.000
_cell.angle_alpha   90.00
_cell.angle_beta   90.00
_cell.angle_gamma   90.00
#
_symmetry.space_group_name_H-M   'P 1'
#
loop_
_entity.id
_entity.type
_entity.pdbx_description
1 polymer ?
#
loop_
_entity_poly.entity_id
_entity_poly.type
_entity_poly.pdbx_seq_one_letter_code
_entity_poly.pdbx_strand_id
1 'polypeptide(L)'
;MKLLLRLSLLSLIVLSQPSTSRGAATASEALVMVSGESINVSAVDASDGELKSPKWAGANASRVLLGTFPNTSGWRQSSFSFLPESDGVVSILARGPLVKSEESPDQLVPAFVDFDEITIDGAEIVNGSFEETTTNDVPVGWKYYVPSTNTTPITEASRARVVHGDAAAGYNFIRVWHNSAFAATIKVVAGQKVTVTFSHRESPEK
;
A
#
# COMPACT_ATOMS: atom_id res chain seq x y z
N MET A 1 -22.02 -43.02 -62.33
CA MET A 1 -23.14 -42.50 -61.52
C MET A 1 -22.58 -42.23 -60.12
N LYS A 2 -22.54 -40.96 -59.71
CA LYS A 2 -21.95 -40.48 -58.44
C LYS A 2 -22.81 -40.91 -57.25
N LEU A 3 -22.23 -41.41 -56.16
CA LEU A 3 -22.90 -41.43 -54.86
C LEU A 3 -21.97 -40.80 -53.82
N LEU A 4 -22.39 -39.66 -53.29
CA LEU A 4 -21.66 -38.83 -52.36
C LEU A 4 -21.75 -39.37 -50.92
N LEU A 5 -20.60 -39.36 -50.27
CA LEU A 5 -20.37 -39.40 -48.83
C LEU A 5 -21.09 -38.23 -48.13
N ARG A 6 -21.73 -38.47 -46.98
CA ARG A 6 -22.01 -37.42 -45.98
C ARG A 6 -21.71 -37.96 -44.59
N LEU A 7 -20.50 -37.67 -44.12
CA LEU A 7 -20.12 -37.76 -42.71
C LEU A 7 -20.50 -36.41 -42.07
N SER A 8 -21.45 -36.42 -41.13
CA SER A 8 -21.79 -35.22 -40.37
C SER A 8 -20.97 -35.23 -39.08
N LEU A 9 -19.99 -34.33 -39.00
CA LEU A 9 -19.18 -34.12 -37.80
C LEU A 9 -19.94 -33.12 -36.91
N LEU A 10 -20.45 -33.59 -35.77
CA LEU A 10 -21.10 -32.75 -34.77
C LEU A 10 -20.01 -32.14 -33.88
N SER A 11 -19.63 -30.88 -34.13
CA SER A 11 -18.69 -30.16 -33.28
C SER A 11 -19.35 -29.74 -31.98
N LEU A 12 -18.92 -30.33 -30.87
CA LEU A 12 -19.29 -29.93 -29.51
C LEU A 12 -18.54 -28.64 -29.16
N ILE A 13 -19.22 -27.49 -29.24
CA ILE A 13 -18.67 -26.21 -28.78
C ILE A 13 -18.84 -26.18 -27.25
N VAL A 14 -17.75 -26.42 -26.53
CA VAL A 14 -17.68 -26.10 -25.09
C VAL A 14 -17.58 -24.59 -24.99
N LEU A 15 -18.66 -23.92 -24.56
CA LEU A 15 -18.58 -22.52 -24.15
C LEU A 15 -17.77 -22.46 -22.85
N SER A 16 -16.48 -22.16 -22.95
CA SER A 16 -15.71 -21.64 -21.83
C SER A 16 -16.29 -20.27 -21.47
N GLN A 17 -17.00 -20.18 -20.35
CA GLN A 17 -17.37 -18.86 -19.80
C GLN A 17 -16.07 -18.14 -19.40
N PRO A 18 -15.91 -16.86 -19.73
CA PRO A 18 -14.81 -16.07 -19.17
C PRO A 18 -15.03 -16.02 -17.67
N SER A 19 -14.11 -16.60 -16.90
CA SER A 19 -13.97 -16.27 -15.49
C SER A 19 -13.65 -14.79 -15.42
N THR A 20 -14.61 -13.98 -14.97
CA THR A 20 -14.35 -12.61 -14.56
C THR A 20 -13.32 -12.67 -13.44
N SER A 21 -12.06 -12.43 -13.76
CA SER A 21 -11.09 -12.06 -12.75
C SER A 21 -11.65 -10.84 -12.05
N ARG A 22 -11.95 -10.95 -10.76
CA ARG A 22 -12.32 -9.82 -9.92
C ARG A 22 -11.10 -8.90 -9.89
N GLY A 23 -11.06 -7.94 -10.81
CA GLY A 23 -9.95 -7.01 -10.97
C GLY A 23 -9.73 -6.24 -9.68
N ALA A 24 -8.47 -5.92 -9.38
CA ALA A 24 -8.17 -4.94 -8.34
C ALA A 24 -8.86 -3.62 -8.71
N ALA A 25 -9.36 -2.89 -7.72
CA ALA A 25 -9.84 -1.54 -7.97
C ALA A 25 -8.64 -0.61 -8.22
N THR A 26 -8.88 0.50 -8.91
CA THR A 26 -7.83 1.50 -9.13
C THR A 26 -7.44 2.14 -7.80
N ALA A 27 -6.14 2.36 -7.63
CA ALA A 27 -5.58 3.01 -6.46
C ALA A 27 -5.13 4.42 -6.82
N SER A 28 -6.09 5.35 -6.95
CA SER A 28 -5.81 6.73 -7.36
C SER A 28 -4.92 7.52 -6.38
N GLU A 29 -4.74 7.00 -5.15
CA GLU A 29 -3.97 7.62 -4.09
C GLU A 29 -3.10 6.60 -3.35
N ALA A 30 -1.92 7.05 -2.92
CA ALA A 30 -1.07 6.38 -1.94
C ALA A 30 -1.33 6.99 -0.57
N LEU A 31 -1.41 6.14 0.46
CA LEU A 31 -1.58 6.57 1.84
C LEU A 31 -0.33 6.24 2.67
N VAL A 32 0.17 7.23 3.41
CA VAL A 32 1.20 7.02 4.42
C VAL A 32 0.70 7.55 5.74
N MET A 33 0.75 6.75 6.81
CA MET A 33 0.29 7.16 8.12
C MET A 33 1.45 7.22 9.11
N VAL A 34 1.52 8.30 9.87
CA VAL A 34 2.38 8.43 11.05
C VAL A 34 1.53 8.21 12.29
N SER A 35 1.95 7.32 13.18
CA SER A 35 1.28 7.11 14.47
C SER A 35 2.30 7.12 15.61
N GLY A 36 2.21 8.12 16.46
CA GLY A 36 2.88 8.13 17.76
C GLY A 36 2.03 7.36 18.77
N GLU A 37 2.54 6.28 19.35
CA GLU A 37 1.78 5.49 20.31
C GLU A 37 1.37 6.35 21.53
N SER A 38 2.34 7.07 22.08
CA SER A 38 2.19 8.00 23.21
C SER A 38 2.61 9.43 22.88
N ILE A 39 3.05 9.68 21.64
CA ILE A 39 3.69 10.93 21.22
C ILE A 39 2.77 11.70 20.30
N ASN A 40 2.64 13.00 20.56
CA ASN A 40 1.95 13.90 19.66
C ASN A 40 2.86 14.27 18.48
N VAL A 41 2.25 14.36 17.30
CA VAL A 41 2.90 14.72 16.04
C VAL A 41 2.07 15.80 15.34
N SER A 42 2.75 16.81 14.80
CA SER A 42 2.13 17.88 14.03
C SER A 42 2.59 17.83 12.58
N ALA A 43 1.66 18.01 11.65
CA ALA A 43 1.99 18.18 10.23
C ALA A 43 2.77 19.48 10.02
N VAL A 44 3.80 19.43 9.17
CA VAL A 44 4.59 20.62 8.80
C VAL A 44 4.35 20.97 7.33
N ASP A 45 4.65 20.04 6.43
CA ASP A 45 4.48 20.21 4.99
C ASP A 45 4.20 18.87 4.29
N ALA A 46 3.72 18.97 3.05
CA ALA A 46 3.59 17.87 2.11
C ALA A 46 3.90 18.42 0.71
N SER A 47 4.49 17.61 -0.16
CA SER A 47 4.87 18.03 -1.52
C SER A 47 3.63 18.29 -2.39
N ASP A 48 3.03 17.22 -2.87
CA ASP A 48 1.98 17.15 -3.91
C ASP A 48 0.72 16.45 -3.38
N GLY A 49 0.69 16.19 -2.08
CA GLY A 49 -0.41 15.60 -1.36
C GLY A 49 -0.83 16.46 -0.16
N GLU A 50 -1.53 15.84 0.76
CA GLU A 50 -2.00 16.47 1.99
C GLU A 50 -1.57 15.63 3.20
N LEU A 51 -1.18 16.28 4.29
CA LEU A 51 -0.89 15.63 5.57
C LEU A 51 -1.78 16.25 6.66
N LYS A 52 -2.64 15.43 7.27
CA LYS A 52 -3.56 15.90 8.32
C LYS A 52 -3.92 14.83 9.33
N SER A 53 -4.36 15.26 10.51
CA SER A 53 -5.00 14.35 11.46
C SER A 53 -6.33 13.84 10.90
N PRO A 54 -6.54 12.52 10.79
CA PRO A 54 -7.79 12.00 10.25
C PRO A 54 -8.92 12.12 11.28
N LYS A 55 -10.14 12.42 10.82
CA LYS A 55 -11.31 12.58 11.71
C LYS A 55 -11.61 11.34 12.56
N TRP A 56 -11.35 10.14 12.01
CA TRP A 56 -11.58 8.87 12.71
C TRP A 56 -10.63 8.64 13.89
N ALA A 57 -9.52 9.39 14.00
CA ALA A 57 -8.61 9.26 15.13
C ALA A 57 -9.23 9.77 16.45
N GLY A 58 -10.27 10.62 16.39
CA GLY A 58 -11.00 11.10 17.56
C GLY A 58 -10.07 11.67 18.63
N ALA A 59 -10.09 11.09 19.83
CA ALA A 59 -9.24 11.51 20.95
C ALA A 59 -7.72 11.35 20.68
N ASN A 60 -7.33 10.55 19.69
CA ASN A 60 -5.93 10.34 19.30
C ASN A 60 -5.49 11.25 18.13
N ALA A 61 -6.29 12.26 17.75
CA ALA A 61 -6.00 13.10 16.58
C ALA A 61 -4.63 13.78 16.64
N SER A 62 -4.14 14.16 17.82
CA SER A 62 -2.80 14.74 17.99
C SER A 62 -1.66 13.74 17.77
N ARG A 63 -1.95 12.44 17.69
CA ARG A 63 -0.96 11.36 17.62
C ARG A 63 -0.93 10.64 16.28
N VAL A 64 -1.84 11.00 15.38
CA VAL A 64 -2.00 10.34 14.08
C VAL A 64 -2.04 11.38 12.99
N LEU A 65 -1.18 11.22 11.99
CA LEU A 65 -1.24 11.95 10.74
C LEU A 65 -1.49 10.96 9.61
N LEU A 66 -2.38 11.30 8.70
CA LEU A 66 -2.62 10.60 7.46
C LEU A 66 -2.17 11.51 6.31
N GLY A 67 -1.19 11.02 5.57
CA GLY A 67 -0.75 11.55 4.30
C GLY A 67 -1.52 10.91 3.15
N THR A 68 -2.03 11.71 2.23
CA THR A 68 -2.72 11.28 1.01
C THR A 68 -2.03 11.90 -0.20
N PHE A 69 -1.54 11.07 -1.12
CA PHE A 69 -0.74 11.49 -2.26
C PHE A 69 -1.29 10.92 -3.56
N PRO A 70 -1.38 11.71 -4.66
CA PRO A 70 -1.94 11.24 -5.92
C PRO A 70 -1.04 10.21 -6.59
N ASN A 71 -1.58 9.03 -6.92
CA ASN A 71 -0.85 8.01 -7.68
C ASN A 71 -0.82 8.30 -9.19
N THR A 72 0.15 7.69 -9.84
CA THR A 72 0.25 7.56 -11.30
C THR A 72 0.53 6.10 -11.65
N SER A 73 0.40 5.74 -12.93
CA SER A 73 0.77 4.40 -13.41
C SER A 73 2.28 4.13 -13.37
N GLY A 74 3.10 5.18 -13.47
CA GLY A 74 4.55 5.11 -13.29
C GLY A 74 4.99 5.51 -11.88
N TRP A 75 6.23 5.16 -11.53
CA TRP A 75 6.88 5.61 -10.31
C TRP A 75 6.96 7.14 -10.26
N ARG A 76 6.56 7.70 -9.13
CA ARG A 76 6.77 9.11 -8.78
C ARG A 76 7.25 9.19 -7.34
N GLN A 77 7.83 10.33 -6.98
CA GLN A 77 8.29 10.59 -5.63
C GLN A 77 7.43 11.66 -4.97
N SER A 78 7.09 11.43 -3.71
CA SER A 78 6.42 12.40 -2.84
C SER A 78 7.17 12.50 -1.51
N SER A 79 6.88 13.56 -0.76
CA SER A 79 7.46 13.78 0.55
C SER A 79 6.48 14.48 1.49
N PHE A 80 6.66 14.28 2.78
CA PHE A 80 6.01 15.07 3.82
C PHE A 80 6.91 15.24 5.03
N SER A 81 6.66 16.30 5.79
CA SER A 81 7.35 16.55 7.06
C SER A 81 6.39 16.62 8.22
N PHE A 82 6.83 16.13 9.38
CA PHE A 82 6.13 16.27 10.64
C PHE A 82 7.09 16.65 11.78
N LEU A 83 6.52 17.12 12.88
CA LEU A 83 7.24 17.50 14.09
C LEU A 83 6.73 16.68 15.29
N PRO A 84 7.58 15.88 15.95
CA PRO A 84 7.24 15.23 17.21
C PRO A 84 7.33 16.23 18.37
N GLU A 85 6.37 16.18 19.31
CA GLU A 85 6.40 17.03 20.51
C GLU A 85 7.31 16.51 21.61
N SER A 86 7.65 15.21 21.59
CA SER A 86 8.53 14.57 22.56
C SER A 86 9.37 13.48 21.91
N ASP A 87 10.46 13.09 22.57
CA ASP A 87 11.27 11.94 22.17
C ASP A 87 10.45 10.65 22.21
N GLY A 88 10.80 9.72 21.33
CA GLY A 88 10.38 8.32 21.44
C GLY A 88 10.20 7.65 20.09
N VAL A 89 9.15 6.85 19.93
CA VAL A 89 8.94 5.99 18.74
C VAL A 89 7.63 6.34 18.05
N VAL A 90 7.69 6.48 16.73
CA VAL A 90 6.52 6.58 15.86
C VAL A 90 6.53 5.44 14.84
N SER A 91 5.34 5.02 14.42
CA SER A 91 5.17 4.07 13.31
C SER A 91 4.91 4.80 12.00
N ILE A 92 5.57 4.38 10.94
CA ILE A 92 5.31 4.76 9.55
C ILE A 92 4.63 3.58 8.87
N LEU A 93 3.41 3.79 8.37
CA LEU A 93 2.60 2.77 7.71
C LEU A 93 2.38 3.15 6.24
N ALA A 94 2.85 2.30 5.32
CA ALA A 94 2.58 2.43 3.88
C ALA A 94 1.34 1.62 3.52
N ARG A 95 0.33 2.26 2.90
CA ARG A 95 -1.01 1.69 2.74
C ARG A 95 -1.70 2.15 1.45
N GLY A 96 -2.61 1.32 0.94
CA GLY A 96 -3.53 1.70 -0.14
C GLY A 96 -4.84 2.35 0.35
N PRO A 97 -5.61 2.95 -0.58
CA PRO A 97 -6.85 3.65 -0.26
C PRO A 97 -7.96 2.68 0.16
N LEU A 98 -8.93 3.19 0.93
CA LEU A 98 -10.13 2.43 1.27
C LEU A 98 -11.08 2.44 0.07
N VAL A 99 -11.21 1.30 -0.61
CA VAL A 99 -12.17 1.13 -1.71
C VAL A 99 -13.21 0.09 -1.32
N LYS A 100 -14.49 0.52 -1.32
CA LYS A 100 -15.64 -0.37 -1.06
C LYS A 100 -16.07 -1.07 -2.34
N SER A 101 -16.56 -2.29 -2.22
CA SER A 101 -17.21 -2.97 -3.34
C SER A 101 -18.57 -2.34 -3.63
N GLU A 102 -18.84 -2.08 -4.91
CA GLU A 102 -20.17 -1.62 -5.36
C GLU A 102 -21.25 -2.70 -5.14
N GLU A 103 -20.89 -3.97 -5.34
CA GLU A 103 -21.79 -5.12 -5.19
C GLU A 103 -22.00 -5.53 -3.73
N SER A 104 -21.05 -5.23 -2.84
CA SER A 104 -21.08 -5.61 -1.43
C SER A 104 -20.47 -4.49 -0.57
N PRO A 105 -21.25 -3.44 -0.22
CA PRO A 105 -20.73 -2.22 0.42
C PRO A 105 -20.02 -2.40 1.77
N ASP A 106 -20.22 -3.55 2.43
CA ASP A 106 -19.54 -3.93 3.67
C ASP A 106 -18.16 -4.58 3.43
N GLN A 107 -17.87 -4.95 2.18
CA GLN A 107 -16.59 -5.49 1.74
C GLN A 107 -15.73 -4.42 1.09
N LEU A 108 -14.41 -4.59 1.24
CA LEU A 108 -13.41 -3.79 0.57
C LEU A 108 -12.84 -4.55 -0.62
N VAL A 109 -12.50 -3.82 -1.67
CA VAL A 109 -11.80 -4.36 -2.83
C VAL A 109 -10.33 -3.97 -2.73
N PRO A 110 -9.39 -4.88 -3.01
CA PRO A 110 -7.97 -4.51 -3.10
C PRO A 110 -7.75 -3.44 -4.16
N ALA A 111 -7.27 -2.29 -3.73
CA ALA A 111 -6.66 -1.26 -4.56
C ALA A 111 -5.19 -1.19 -4.18
N PHE A 112 -4.34 -1.77 -5.03
CA PHE A 112 -2.92 -1.98 -4.70
C PHE A 112 -2.09 -0.76 -5.03
N VAL A 113 -1.18 -0.44 -4.12
CA VAL A 113 -0.17 0.60 -4.28
C VAL A 113 1.19 -0.05 -4.09
N ASP A 114 2.12 0.30 -4.95
CA ASP A 114 3.51 -0.09 -4.83
C ASP A 114 4.28 1.08 -4.18
N PHE A 115 5.13 0.78 -3.19
CA PHE A 115 6.01 1.76 -2.53
C PHE A 115 7.45 1.27 -2.58
N ASP A 116 8.36 2.22 -2.74
CA ASP A 116 9.80 1.98 -2.79
C ASP A 116 10.59 3.18 -2.26
N GLU A 117 11.89 3.00 -1.98
CA GLU A 117 12.85 4.06 -1.63
C GLU A 117 12.35 5.00 -0.53
N ILE A 118 11.87 4.43 0.58
CA ILE A 118 11.46 5.23 1.74
C ILE A 118 12.70 5.71 2.48
N THR A 119 12.96 7.00 2.41
CA THR A 119 14.08 7.67 3.08
C THR A 119 13.56 8.67 4.10
N ILE A 120 14.33 8.86 5.17
CA ILE A 120 13.95 9.78 6.25
C ILE A 120 15.12 10.67 6.60
N ASP A 121 14.88 11.97 6.59
CA ASP A 121 15.75 12.98 7.18
C ASP A 121 15.24 13.35 8.58
N GLY A 122 16.16 13.54 9.53
CA GLY A 122 15.82 13.81 10.94
C GLY A 122 15.50 12.57 11.80
N ALA A 123 15.54 11.37 11.22
CA ALA A 123 15.46 10.08 11.92
C ALA A 123 16.05 8.97 11.03
N GLU A 124 16.15 7.75 11.57
CA GLU A 124 16.64 6.58 10.81
C GLU A 124 15.51 5.59 10.54
N ILE A 125 15.44 5.07 9.31
CA ILE A 125 14.59 3.95 8.92
C ILE A 125 15.45 2.78 8.48
N VAL A 126 15.10 1.58 8.96
CA VAL A 126 15.79 0.35 8.56
C VAL A 126 15.20 -0.12 7.24
N ASN A 127 16.07 -0.34 6.24
CA ASN A 127 15.73 -1.02 4.99
C ASN A 127 14.51 -0.41 4.28
N GLY A 128 14.55 0.91 4.07
CA GLY A 128 13.51 1.63 3.34
C GLY A 128 13.52 1.39 1.82
N SER A 129 14.59 0.79 1.29
CA SER A 129 14.70 0.30 -0.09
C SER A 129 14.18 -1.13 -0.27
N PHE A 130 13.81 -1.83 0.81
CA PHE A 130 13.23 -3.17 0.79
C PHE A 130 14.10 -4.29 0.17
N GLU A 131 15.39 -4.04 -0.04
CA GLU A 131 16.32 -4.99 -0.65
C GLU A 131 16.63 -6.18 0.26
N GLU A 132 16.51 -6.02 1.58
CA GLU A 132 16.73 -7.09 2.55
C GLU A 132 15.42 -7.71 3.04
N THR A 133 15.24 -9.02 2.88
CA THR A 133 14.05 -9.74 3.35
C THR A 133 14.39 -10.80 4.40
N THR A 134 13.42 -11.08 5.26
CA THR A 134 13.45 -12.24 6.17
C THR A 134 13.11 -13.53 5.41
N THR A 135 13.22 -14.68 6.06
CA THR A 135 12.86 -15.99 5.48
C THR A 135 11.39 -16.13 5.05
N ASN A 136 10.53 -15.18 5.45
CA ASN A 136 9.10 -15.15 5.11
C ASN A 136 8.75 -14.02 4.14
N ASP A 137 9.73 -13.49 3.38
CA ASP A 137 9.55 -12.39 2.42
C ASP A 137 8.93 -11.11 3.01
N VAL A 138 9.24 -10.86 4.28
CA VAL A 138 8.96 -9.58 4.95
C VAL A 138 10.23 -8.74 4.94
N PRO A 139 10.20 -7.44 4.55
CA PRO A 139 11.38 -6.60 4.61
C PRO A 139 11.93 -6.53 6.05
N VAL A 140 13.25 -6.64 6.20
CA VAL A 140 13.91 -6.49 7.50
C VAL A 140 13.56 -5.14 8.11
N GLY A 141 13.18 -5.10 9.40
CA GLY A 141 12.77 -3.86 10.08
C GLY A 141 11.29 -3.48 9.88
N TRP A 142 10.57 -4.15 9.00
CA TRP A 142 9.15 -3.94 8.73
C TRP A 142 8.29 -5.09 9.28
N LYS A 143 7.01 -4.80 9.51
CA LYS A 143 6.02 -5.79 9.98
C LYS A 143 4.73 -5.68 9.19
N TYR A 144 4.04 -6.80 9.05
CA TYR A 144 2.67 -6.77 8.55
C TYR A 144 1.78 -5.91 9.43
N TYR A 145 0.96 -5.10 8.79
CA TYR A 145 -0.12 -4.38 9.41
C TYR A 145 -1.46 -4.85 8.83
N VAL A 146 -2.34 -5.26 9.73
CA VAL A 146 -3.73 -5.61 9.43
C VAL A 146 -4.63 -4.76 10.33
N PRO A 147 -5.58 -3.98 9.77
CA PRO A 147 -6.50 -3.18 10.56
C PRO A 147 -7.35 -4.07 11.48
N SER A 148 -7.61 -3.62 12.71
CA SER A 148 -8.42 -4.37 13.68
C SER A 148 -9.88 -4.53 13.25
N THR A 149 -10.40 -3.61 12.43
CA THR A 149 -11.77 -3.61 11.93
C THR A 149 -11.88 -4.25 10.54
N ASN A 150 -11.00 -5.20 10.22
CA ASN A 150 -10.98 -5.82 8.91
C ASN A 150 -12.26 -6.65 8.65
N THR A 151 -13.07 -6.21 7.69
CA THR A 151 -14.30 -6.90 7.27
C THR A 151 -14.08 -7.85 6.08
N THR A 152 -12.92 -7.78 5.42
CA THR A 152 -12.64 -8.55 4.20
C THR A 152 -11.42 -9.47 4.40
N PRO A 153 -11.59 -10.80 4.29
CA PRO A 153 -10.48 -11.73 4.46
C PRO A 153 -9.29 -11.41 3.56
N ILE A 154 -8.08 -11.47 4.12
CA ILE A 154 -6.83 -11.37 3.37
C ILE A 154 -6.49 -12.76 2.85
N THR A 155 -6.38 -12.89 1.54
CA THR A 155 -5.94 -14.11 0.85
C THR A 155 -4.49 -13.96 0.43
N GLU A 156 -3.84 -15.02 -0.05
CA GLU A 156 -2.48 -14.91 -0.61
C GLU A 156 -2.41 -13.91 -1.78
N ALA A 157 -3.44 -13.86 -2.62
CA ALA A 157 -3.50 -12.90 -3.74
C ALA A 157 -3.57 -11.44 -3.25
N SER A 158 -4.20 -11.22 -2.09
CA SER A 158 -4.37 -9.89 -1.47
C SER A 158 -3.45 -9.63 -0.28
N ARG A 159 -2.44 -10.46 -0.04
CA ARG A 159 -1.47 -10.20 1.03
C ARG A 159 -0.45 -9.16 0.54
N ALA A 160 -0.09 -8.23 1.42
CA ALA A 160 1.06 -7.39 1.20
C ALA A 160 2.31 -8.27 1.03
N ARG A 161 3.21 -7.85 0.14
CA ARG A 161 4.40 -8.64 -0.18
C ARG A 161 5.50 -7.76 -0.73
N VAL A 162 6.72 -8.27 -0.66
CA VAL A 162 7.80 -7.78 -1.52
C VAL A 162 7.55 -8.27 -2.94
N VAL A 163 7.78 -7.40 -3.91
CA VAL A 163 7.72 -7.69 -5.33
C VAL A 163 9.08 -7.38 -5.94
N HIS A 164 9.42 -8.14 -6.97
CA HIS A 164 10.75 -8.17 -7.56
C HIS A 164 10.73 -7.65 -9.01
N GLY A 165 11.73 -6.83 -9.36
CA GLY A 165 11.94 -6.22 -10.67
C GLY A 165 11.04 -5.00 -10.91
N ASP A 166 11.50 -4.06 -11.75
CA ASP A 166 10.79 -2.80 -12.04
C ASP A 166 10.48 -1.96 -10.77
N ALA A 167 11.40 -2.02 -9.80
CA ALA A 167 11.45 -1.15 -8.63
C ALA A 167 11.86 0.28 -9.03
N ALA A 168 11.55 1.27 -8.18
CA ALA A 168 11.97 2.65 -8.41
C ALA A 168 13.50 2.78 -8.28
N ALA A 169 14.09 2.02 -7.34
CA ALA A 169 15.52 1.76 -7.28
C ALA A 169 15.76 0.30 -6.85
N GLY A 170 16.98 -0.20 -7.08
CA GLY A 170 17.30 -1.57 -6.73
C GLY A 170 16.48 -2.60 -7.50
N TYR A 171 15.98 -3.62 -6.80
CA TYR A 171 15.22 -4.74 -7.36
C TYR A 171 13.91 -5.00 -6.65
N ASN A 172 13.80 -4.66 -5.36
CA ASN A 172 12.65 -4.97 -4.53
C ASN A 172 11.81 -3.71 -4.26
N PHE A 173 10.51 -3.91 -4.14
CA PHE A 173 9.60 -2.89 -3.61
C PHE A 173 8.46 -3.59 -2.86
N ILE A 174 7.68 -2.85 -2.06
CA ILE A 174 6.51 -3.43 -1.39
C ILE A 174 5.22 -3.13 -2.15
N ARG A 175 4.33 -4.12 -2.21
CA ARG A 175 2.95 -3.96 -2.67
C ARG A 175 2.00 -4.09 -1.49
N VAL A 176 1.12 -3.11 -1.33
CA VAL A 176 0.18 -3.02 -0.21
C VAL A 176 -1.21 -2.62 -0.69
N TRP A 177 -2.23 -2.79 0.16
CA TRP A 177 -3.57 -2.22 -0.01
C TRP A 177 -4.16 -1.88 1.35
N HIS A 178 -5.44 -1.50 1.39
CA HIS A 178 -6.07 -1.07 2.64
C HIS A 178 -5.96 -2.08 3.78
N ASN A 179 -6.25 -3.36 3.57
CA ASN A 179 -6.30 -4.33 4.68
C ASN A 179 -5.00 -5.10 4.90
N SER A 180 -4.06 -5.06 3.96
CA SER A 180 -2.75 -5.69 4.11
C SER A 180 -1.66 -4.70 3.71
N ALA A 181 -0.87 -4.29 4.69
CA ALA A 181 0.11 -3.23 4.58
C ALA A 181 1.40 -3.56 5.35
N PHE A 182 2.41 -2.70 5.25
CA PHE A 182 3.64 -2.79 6.02
C PHE A 182 3.86 -1.55 6.87
N ALA A 183 4.31 -1.76 8.10
CA ALA A 183 4.71 -0.70 9.02
C ALA A 183 6.15 -0.88 9.48
N ALA A 184 6.89 0.24 9.58
CA ALA A 184 8.18 0.34 10.23
C ALA A 184 8.07 1.30 11.42
N THR A 185 8.95 1.14 12.39
CA THR A 185 9.06 2.06 13.54
C THR A 185 10.36 2.83 13.45
N ILE A 186 10.30 4.13 13.74
CA ILE A 186 11.47 5.00 13.78
C ILE A 186 11.55 5.69 15.14
N LYS A 187 12.78 5.99 15.57
CA LYS A 187 13.01 6.81 16.76
C LYS A 187 13.06 8.28 16.34
N VAL A 188 12.40 9.13 17.12
CA VAL A 188 12.30 10.56 16.86
C VAL A 188 12.73 11.36 18.09
N VAL A 189 13.20 12.58 17.84
CA VAL A 189 13.65 13.53 18.87
C VAL A 189 12.70 14.73 18.88
N ALA A 190 12.31 15.18 20.07
CA ALA A 190 11.40 16.29 20.29
C ALA A 190 11.84 17.54 19.52
N GLY A 191 10.91 18.15 18.77
CA GLY A 191 11.17 19.38 18.02
C GLY A 191 12.13 19.21 16.84
N GLN A 192 12.64 18.01 16.55
CA GLN A 192 13.39 17.74 15.33
C GLN A 192 12.41 17.45 14.20
N LYS A 193 12.44 18.28 13.15
CA LYS A 193 11.64 18.03 11.95
C LYS A 193 12.07 16.71 11.32
N VAL A 194 11.10 15.85 11.05
CA VAL A 194 11.29 14.58 10.35
C VAL A 194 10.67 14.71 8.98
N THR A 195 11.47 14.51 7.92
CA THR A 195 11.01 14.53 6.53
C THR A 195 11.04 13.11 5.98
N VAL A 196 9.92 12.60 5.52
CA VAL A 196 9.81 11.30 4.86
C VAL A 196 9.67 11.53 3.36
N THR A 197 10.52 10.88 2.58
CA THR A 197 10.47 10.87 1.11
C THR A 197 10.30 9.43 0.65
N PHE A 198 9.45 9.20 -0.34
CA PHE A 198 9.15 7.85 -0.82
C PHE A 198 8.74 7.86 -2.28
N SER A 199 9.05 6.77 -2.98
CA SER A 199 8.52 6.48 -4.30
C SER A 199 7.25 5.67 -4.19
N HIS A 200 6.28 5.98 -5.04
CA HIS A 200 5.02 5.24 -5.09
C HIS A 200 4.43 5.23 -6.50
N ARG A 201 3.56 4.25 -6.75
CA ARG A 201 2.72 4.17 -7.95
C ARG A 201 1.46 3.36 -7.69
N GLU A 202 0.48 3.53 -8.56
CA GLU A 202 -0.57 2.52 -8.70
C GLU A 202 0.06 1.21 -9.18
N SER A 203 -0.25 0.11 -8.49
CA SER A 203 0.25 -1.20 -8.89
C SER A 203 -0.36 -1.58 -10.25
N PRO A 204 0.47 -1.94 -11.26
CA PRO A 204 -0.06 -2.43 -12.53
C PRO A 204 -0.96 -3.66 -12.33
N GLU A 205 -2.09 -3.68 -13.03
CA GLU A 205 -2.88 -4.90 -13.21
C GLU A 205 -2.02 -5.94 -13.93
N LYS A 206 -1.92 -7.15 -13.37
CA LYS A 206 -1.22 -8.27 -13.99
C LYS A 206 -2.22 -9.21 -14.64
#